data_AF-A0A9E3ES11-F1
#
_entry.id   AF-A0A9E3ES11-F1
#
_cell.length_a   1.000
_cell.length_b   1.000
_cell.length_c   1.000
_cell.angle_alpha   90.00
_cell.angle_beta   90.00
_cell.angle_gamma   90.00
#
_symmetry.space_group_name_H-M   'P 1'
#
loop_
_entity.id
_entity.type
_entity.pdbx_description
1 polymer ?
#
loop_
_entity_poly.entity_id
_entity_poly.type
_entity_poly.pdbx_seq_one_letter_code
_entity_poly.pdbx_strand_id
1 'polypeptide(L)'
;MLNPFNFGNPVPPDQMVGRWDQVETITHDLINPGGHSHIVIGGRRFGKSTFLASVQYALFKQMEQKKREDWYVFPVLINLQSLIKDSPEGIFGLIVKTLYIYFDPLHANKTSGTHFDLALEQTRLNLFVQSKQKECALDEFSELLDEFLDLFSASYGFLRLIFLLDEIEVALDKDWTEIFFSQLRSLIY
;
A
#
# COMPACT_ATOMS: atom_id res chain seq x y z
N MET A 1 -16.18 -33.09 -8.72
CA MET A 1 -14.94 -32.37 -9.05
C MET A 1 -15.15 -30.91 -8.70
N LEU A 2 -14.32 -30.34 -7.81
CA LEU A 2 -14.27 -28.89 -7.61
C LEU A 2 -13.75 -28.24 -8.90
N ASN A 3 -14.34 -27.11 -9.29
CA ASN A 3 -13.89 -26.34 -10.44
C ASN A 3 -12.42 -25.92 -10.22
N PRO A 4 -11.46 -26.36 -11.06
CA PRO A 4 -10.05 -25.99 -10.91
C PRO A 4 -9.80 -24.52 -11.24
N PHE A 5 -10.75 -23.84 -11.89
CA PHE A 5 -10.68 -22.42 -12.21
C PHE A 5 -11.43 -21.59 -11.17
N ASN A 6 -10.73 -21.23 -10.09
CA ASN A 6 -11.25 -20.28 -9.12
C ASN A 6 -11.00 -18.84 -9.59
N PHE A 7 -11.93 -18.30 -10.38
CA PHE A 7 -11.87 -16.93 -10.89
C PHE A 7 -12.22 -15.85 -9.85
N GLY A 8 -12.43 -16.23 -8.58
CA GLY A 8 -12.86 -15.30 -7.53
C GLY A 8 -11.70 -14.57 -6.83
N ASN A 9 -10.50 -15.14 -6.86
CA ASN A 9 -9.34 -14.60 -6.15
C ASN A 9 -8.24 -14.18 -7.15
N PRO A 10 -7.42 -13.17 -6.80
CA PRO A 10 -6.21 -12.86 -7.53
C PRO A 10 -5.31 -14.10 -7.65
N VAL A 11 -4.67 -14.27 -8.80
CA VAL A 11 -3.68 -15.33 -9.02
C VAL A 11 -2.41 -14.93 -8.27
N PRO A 12 -1.76 -15.85 -7.54
CA PRO A 12 -0.46 -15.58 -6.90
C PRO A 12 0.58 -15.07 -7.92
N PRO A 13 1.47 -14.13 -7.54
CA PRO A 13 2.47 -13.57 -8.45
C PRO A 13 3.30 -14.64 -9.17
N ASP A 14 3.77 -15.67 -8.47
CA ASP A 14 4.57 -16.78 -9.01
C ASP A 14 3.82 -17.63 -10.07
N GLN A 15 2.50 -17.49 -10.16
CA GLN A 15 1.63 -18.17 -11.11
C GLN A 15 1.07 -17.22 -12.18
N MET A 16 1.43 -15.94 -12.15
CA MET A 16 1.01 -14.98 -13.17
C MET A 16 1.70 -15.29 -14.51
N VAL A 17 0.89 -15.41 -15.56
CA VAL A 17 1.35 -15.62 -16.94
C VAL A 17 1.28 -14.32 -17.72
N GLY A 18 2.42 -13.91 -18.30
CA GLY A 18 2.53 -12.68 -19.09
C GLY A 18 2.54 -11.39 -18.24
N ARG A 19 2.69 -10.24 -18.91
CA ARG A 19 2.74 -8.88 -18.30
C ARG A 19 3.89 -8.60 -17.33
N TRP A 20 4.83 -9.54 -17.12
CA TRP A 20 6.01 -9.32 -16.30
C TRP A 20 6.83 -8.10 -16.75
N ASP A 21 7.02 -7.90 -18.06
CA ASP A 21 7.70 -6.71 -18.58
C ASP A 21 7.04 -5.39 -18.12
N GLN A 22 5.70 -5.36 -18.03
CA GLN A 22 4.96 -4.20 -17.54
C GLN A 22 5.11 -4.03 -16.03
N VAL A 23 5.06 -5.14 -15.27
CA VAL A 23 5.31 -5.15 -13.82
C VAL A 23 6.72 -4.61 -13.55
N GLU A 24 7.73 -5.13 -14.24
CA GLU A 24 9.13 -4.70 -14.08
C GLU A 24 9.33 -3.24 -14.44
N THR A 25 8.73 -2.78 -15.54
CA THR A 25 8.80 -1.37 -15.97
C THR A 25 8.22 -0.45 -14.89
N ILE A 26 7.03 -0.77 -14.37
CA ILE A 26 6.37 0.02 -13.33
C ILE A 26 7.15 -0.05 -12.02
N THR A 27 7.60 -1.23 -11.60
CA THR A 27 8.40 -1.40 -10.39
C THR A 27 9.71 -0.61 -10.46
N HIS A 28 10.41 -0.64 -11.59
CA HIS A 28 11.63 0.14 -11.78
C HIS A 28 11.36 1.64 -11.67
N ASP A 29 10.30 2.14 -12.30
CA ASP A 29 9.90 3.54 -12.18
C ASP A 29 9.56 3.94 -10.74
N LEU A 30 8.76 3.14 -10.04
CA LEU A 30 8.34 3.39 -8.65
C LEU A 30 9.50 3.41 -7.66
N ILE A 31 10.60 2.71 -7.95
CA ILE A 31 11.81 2.73 -7.11
C ILE A 31 12.61 4.03 -7.31
N ASN A 32 12.52 4.67 -8.47
CA ASN A 32 13.25 5.90 -8.76
C ASN A 32 12.65 7.09 -8.01
N PRO A 33 13.43 7.93 -7.29
CA PRO A 33 12.89 9.07 -6.53
C PRO A 33 12.01 10.02 -7.33
N GLY A 34 12.28 10.19 -8.63
CA GLY A 34 11.46 10.99 -9.57
C GLY A 34 10.37 10.21 -10.31
N GLY A 35 10.12 8.96 -9.95
CA GLY A 35 9.11 8.10 -10.56
C GLY A 35 7.69 8.63 -10.40
N HIS A 36 6.80 8.19 -11.28
CA HIS A 36 5.46 8.73 -11.39
C HIS A 36 4.40 7.83 -10.75
N SER A 37 3.22 8.40 -10.49
CA SER A 37 2.03 7.60 -10.18
C SER A 37 1.52 6.91 -11.44
N HIS A 38 1.17 5.63 -11.31
CA HIS A 38 0.66 4.81 -12.41
C HIS A 38 -0.81 4.47 -12.21
N ILE A 39 -1.55 4.33 -13.31
CA ILE A 39 -2.93 3.84 -13.31
C ILE A 39 -3.03 2.58 -14.17
N VAL A 40 -3.63 1.52 -13.62
CA VAL A 40 -3.86 0.26 -14.35
C VAL A 40 -5.29 0.24 -14.86
N ILE A 41 -5.46 0.44 -16.16
CA ILE A 41 -6.78 0.51 -16.81
C ILE A 41 -7.09 -0.82 -17.49
N GLY A 42 -8.28 -1.36 -17.24
CA GLY A 42 -8.75 -2.58 -17.88
C GLY A 42 -10.14 -3.00 -17.41
N GLY A 43 -10.82 -3.79 -18.23
CA GLY A 43 -12.17 -4.28 -17.93
C GLY A 43 -12.26 -5.14 -16.66
N ARG A 44 -13.48 -5.47 -16.24
CA ARG A 44 -13.71 -6.38 -15.12
C ARG A 44 -13.09 -7.76 -15.42
N ARG A 45 -12.45 -8.37 -14.42
CA ARG A 45 -11.76 -9.68 -14.52
C ARG A 45 -10.57 -9.72 -15.52
N PHE A 46 -9.97 -8.58 -15.84
CA PHE A 46 -8.72 -8.51 -16.63
C PHE A 46 -7.43 -8.79 -15.84
N GLY A 47 -7.55 -9.21 -14.57
CA GLY A 47 -6.40 -9.50 -13.71
C GLY A 47 -5.70 -8.25 -13.16
N LYS A 48 -6.43 -7.15 -12.92
CA LYS A 48 -5.84 -5.92 -12.34
C LYS A 48 -5.32 -6.17 -10.92
N SER A 49 -6.12 -6.76 -10.04
CA SER A 49 -5.68 -7.12 -8.68
C SER A 49 -4.49 -8.09 -8.68
N THR A 50 -4.47 -9.09 -9.58
CA THR A 50 -3.31 -9.95 -9.80
C THR A 50 -2.06 -9.15 -10.21
N PHE A 51 -2.23 -8.17 -11.10
CA PHE A 51 -1.15 -7.30 -11.56
C PHE A 51 -0.61 -6.44 -10.42
N LEU A 52 -1.48 -5.79 -9.63
CA LEU A 52 -1.10 -5.01 -8.44
C LEU A 52 -0.37 -5.87 -7.40
N ALA A 53 -0.85 -7.08 -7.13
CA ALA A 53 -0.18 -8.03 -6.25
C ALA A 53 1.21 -8.44 -6.78
N SER A 54 1.36 -8.53 -8.10
CA SER A 54 2.65 -8.85 -8.74
C SER A 54 3.63 -7.68 -8.67
N VAL A 55 3.16 -6.43 -8.79
CA VAL A 55 3.96 -5.21 -8.54
C VAL A 55 4.41 -5.16 -7.08
N GLN A 56 3.50 -5.43 -6.14
CA GLN A 56 3.84 -5.51 -4.71
C GLN A 56 4.94 -6.54 -4.45
N TYR A 57 4.79 -7.74 -5.01
CA TYR A 57 5.76 -8.82 -4.88
C TYR A 57 7.13 -8.44 -5.46
N ALA A 58 7.17 -7.82 -6.64
CA ALA A 58 8.40 -7.37 -7.25
C ALA A 58 9.10 -6.29 -6.41
N LEU A 59 8.34 -5.36 -5.82
CA LEU A 59 8.87 -4.34 -4.90
C LEU A 59 9.47 -4.95 -3.63
N PHE A 60 8.80 -5.92 -3.01
CA PHE A 60 9.36 -6.63 -1.85
C PHE A 60 10.65 -7.40 -2.19
N LYS A 61 10.69 -8.09 -3.34
CA LYS A 61 11.93 -8.78 -3.78
C LYS A 61 13.11 -7.84 -3.96
N GLN A 62 12.86 -6.62 -4.45
CA GLN A 62 13.92 -5.61 -4.60
C GLN A 62 14.42 -5.12 -3.23
N MET A 63 13.55 -5.05 -2.22
CA MET A 63 13.94 -4.70 -0.86
C MET A 63 14.83 -5.76 -0.20
N GLU A 64 14.54 -7.06 -0.37
CA GLU A 64 15.32 -8.16 0.21
C GLU A 64 16.80 -8.15 -0.23
N GLN A 65 17.09 -7.55 -1.40
CA GLN A 65 18.43 -7.50 -1.98
C GLN A 65 19.25 -6.28 -1.51
N LYS A 66 18.65 -5.33 -0.78
CA LYS A 66 19.32 -4.09 -0.37
C LYS A 66 20.13 -4.24 0.92
N LYS A 67 21.18 -3.43 1.04
CA LYS A 67 22.03 -3.37 2.25
C LYS A 67 21.49 -2.32 3.22
N ARG A 68 21.87 -2.44 4.50
CA ARG A 68 21.64 -1.39 5.50
C ARG A 68 22.21 -0.06 4.98
N GLU A 69 21.49 1.04 5.19
CA GLU A 69 21.76 2.43 4.76
C GLU A 69 21.21 2.83 3.36
N ASP A 70 20.56 1.93 2.63
CA ASP A 70 19.87 2.27 1.38
C ASP A 70 18.43 2.80 1.61
N TRP A 71 17.89 3.51 0.60
CA TRP A 71 16.47 3.88 0.56
C TRP A 71 15.57 2.63 0.44
N TYR A 72 14.69 2.41 1.41
CA TYR A 72 13.68 1.36 1.36
C TYR A 72 12.46 1.82 0.57
N VAL A 73 11.90 0.95 -0.27
CA VAL A 73 10.67 1.22 -1.03
C VAL A 73 9.63 0.18 -0.65
N PHE A 74 8.71 0.54 0.23
CA PHE A 74 7.77 -0.40 0.83
C PHE A 74 6.38 -0.28 0.20
N PRO A 75 5.87 -1.35 -0.45
CA PRO A 75 4.54 -1.35 -1.05
C PRO A 75 3.44 -1.65 -0.03
N VAL A 76 2.46 -0.75 0.05
CA VAL A 76 1.27 -0.89 0.90
C VAL A 76 0.05 -1.11 0.00
N LEU A 77 -0.43 -2.35 -0.08
CA LEU A 77 -1.64 -2.70 -0.84
C LEU A 77 -2.90 -2.35 -0.04
N ILE A 78 -3.74 -1.48 -0.60
CA ILE A 78 -4.99 -1.00 -0.03
C ILE A 78 -6.14 -1.49 -0.91
N ASN A 79 -7.03 -2.30 -0.35
CA ASN A 79 -8.24 -2.74 -1.05
C ASN A 79 -9.42 -1.81 -0.69
N LEU A 80 -9.93 -1.05 -1.67
CA LEU A 80 -11.00 -0.08 -1.46
C LEU A 80 -12.40 -0.70 -1.49
N GLN A 81 -12.54 -1.99 -1.84
CA GLN A 81 -13.84 -2.66 -1.97
C GLN A 81 -14.68 -2.63 -0.68
N SER A 82 -14.04 -2.59 0.49
CA SER A 82 -14.75 -2.49 1.77
C SER A 82 -15.34 -1.10 2.04
N LEU A 83 -15.02 -0.09 1.23
CA LEU A 83 -15.27 1.33 1.50
C LEU A 83 -16.45 1.93 0.71
N ILE A 84 -17.43 1.12 0.32
CA ILE A 84 -18.57 1.51 -0.55
C ILE A 84 -19.37 2.72 0.00
N LYS A 85 -19.22 3.07 1.28
CA LYS A 85 -19.96 4.14 1.98
C LYS A 85 -19.08 5.16 2.72
N ASP A 86 -17.76 5.07 2.62
CA ASP A 86 -16.87 5.92 3.42
C ASP A 86 -16.64 7.30 2.80
N SER A 87 -15.96 8.17 3.56
CA SER A 87 -15.45 9.48 3.16
C SER A 87 -13.93 9.39 2.85
N PRO A 88 -13.27 10.46 2.35
CA PRO A 88 -11.81 10.50 2.21
C PRO A 88 -11.09 10.13 3.52
N GLU A 89 -11.60 10.60 4.65
CA GLU A 89 -11.07 10.31 5.98
C GLU A 89 -11.15 8.81 6.32
N GLY A 90 -12.22 8.13 5.88
CA GLY A 90 -12.33 6.68 6.02
C GLY A 90 -11.25 5.94 5.24
N ILE A 91 -10.83 6.46 4.07
CA ILE A 91 -9.72 5.87 3.30
C ILE A 91 -8.39 6.10 4.00
N PHE A 92 -8.13 7.32 4.51
CA PHE A 92 -6.91 7.57 5.30
C PHE A 92 -6.86 6.67 6.53
N GLY A 93 -7.98 6.51 7.24
CA GLY A 93 -8.08 5.58 8.36
C GLY A 93 -7.79 4.12 7.96
N LEU A 94 -8.22 3.69 6.77
CA LEU A 94 -7.86 2.37 6.22
C LEU A 94 -6.36 2.27 5.92
N ILE A 95 -5.75 3.30 5.32
CA ILE A 95 -4.32 3.33 5.01
C ILE A 95 -3.50 3.21 6.30
N VAL A 96 -3.82 3.99 7.32
CA VAL A 96 -3.16 3.96 8.65
C VAL A 96 -3.22 2.56 9.25
N LYS A 97 -4.41 1.96 9.29
CA LYS A 97 -4.58 0.59 9.81
C LYS A 97 -3.80 -0.43 9.03
N THR A 98 -3.79 -0.30 7.70
CA THR A 98 -3.06 -1.24 6.85
C THR A 98 -1.55 -1.10 7.06
N LEU A 99 -1.05 0.12 7.18
CA LEU A 99 0.35 0.39 7.50
C LEU A 99 0.74 -0.23 8.85
N TYR A 100 -0.07 -0.02 9.89
CA TYR A 100 0.16 -0.65 11.20
C TYR A 100 0.25 -2.18 11.08
N ILE A 101 -0.68 -2.82 10.36
CA ILE A 101 -0.67 -4.27 10.14
C ILE A 101 0.63 -4.75 9.46
N TYR A 102 1.18 -3.97 8.52
CA TYR A 102 2.43 -4.34 7.85
C TYR A 102 3.65 -4.31 8.77
N PHE A 103 3.68 -3.41 9.76
CA PHE A 103 4.84 -3.15 10.60
C PHE A 103 4.70 -3.67 12.04
N ASP A 104 3.50 -4.03 12.48
CA ASP A 104 3.27 -4.65 13.79
C ASP A 104 3.79 -6.11 13.77
N PRO A 105 4.78 -6.47 14.61
CA PRO A 105 5.32 -7.82 14.65
C PRO A 105 4.29 -8.93 14.86
N LEU A 106 3.16 -8.63 15.51
CA LEU A 106 2.09 -9.61 15.75
C LEU A 106 1.24 -9.89 14.50
N HIS A 107 1.14 -8.92 13.59
CA HIS A 107 0.30 -8.99 12.38
C HIS A 107 1.10 -9.01 11.09
N ALA A 108 2.41 -8.72 11.16
CA ALA A 108 3.35 -8.75 10.05
C ALA A 108 3.34 -10.17 9.46
N ASN A 109 2.45 -10.36 8.50
CA ASN A 109 2.37 -11.58 7.73
C ASN A 109 3.75 -11.82 7.12
N LYS A 110 4.16 -13.09 7.07
CA LYS A 110 5.38 -13.59 6.41
C LYS A 110 5.52 -13.21 4.93
N THR A 111 4.64 -12.37 4.39
CA THR A 111 4.53 -11.93 3.00
C THR A 111 5.64 -10.98 2.55
N SER A 112 6.29 -10.23 3.43
CA SER A 112 7.35 -9.28 3.04
C SER A 112 8.77 -9.84 3.09
N GLY A 113 8.98 -11.02 3.71
CA GLY A 113 10.32 -11.57 3.98
C GLY A 113 11.22 -10.69 4.86
N THR A 114 10.76 -9.50 5.22
CA THR A 114 11.53 -8.40 5.80
C THR A 114 10.81 -7.98 7.09
N HIS A 115 11.52 -8.05 8.22
CA HIS A 115 11.01 -7.66 9.53
C HIS A 115 11.70 -6.37 9.98
N PHE A 116 10.90 -5.37 10.34
CA PHE A 116 11.37 -4.14 10.95
C PHE A 116 10.98 -4.16 12.42
N ASP A 117 11.98 -4.16 13.29
CA ASP A 117 11.77 -3.99 14.72
C ASP A 117 11.60 -2.49 14.99
N LEU A 118 10.35 -2.03 14.98
CA LEU A 118 9.95 -0.64 15.25
C LEU A 118 9.14 -0.63 16.55
N ALA A 119 9.45 0.32 17.43
CA ALA A 119 8.72 0.53 18.68
C ALA A 119 7.37 1.23 18.44
N LEU A 120 6.48 0.60 17.65
CA LEU A 120 5.19 1.19 17.25
C LEU A 120 4.28 1.48 18.44
N GLU A 121 4.43 0.73 19.54
CA GLU A 121 3.60 0.82 20.75
C GLU A 121 3.50 2.25 21.32
N GLN A 122 4.55 3.04 21.11
CA GLN A 122 4.68 4.41 21.63
C GLN A 122 4.23 5.49 20.63
N THR A 123 3.88 5.10 19.41
CA THR A 123 3.51 6.03 18.33
C THR A 123 2.02 6.34 18.33
N ARG A 124 1.65 7.48 17.73
CA ARG A 124 0.23 7.79 17.49
C ARG A 124 -0.43 6.80 16.52
N LEU A 125 0.35 6.13 15.67
CA LEU A 125 -0.13 5.06 14.79
C LEU A 125 -0.80 3.94 15.59
N ASN A 126 -0.15 3.48 16.65
CA ASN A 126 -0.71 2.46 17.53
C ASN A 126 -1.95 2.97 18.28
N LEU A 127 -1.92 4.22 18.79
CA LEU A 127 -3.06 4.83 19.46
C LEU A 127 -4.30 4.92 18.55
N PHE A 128 -4.13 5.31 17.30
CA PHE A 128 -5.21 5.39 16.31
C PHE A 128 -5.84 4.01 16.07
N VAL A 129 -5.04 2.96 15.93
CA VAL A 129 -5.56 1.60 15.71
C VAL A 129 -6.28 1.08 16.95
N GLN A 130 -5.73 1.33 18.15
CA GLN A 130 -6.33 0.90 19.41
C GLN A 130 -7.64 1.62 19.74
N SER A 131 -7.79 2.88 19.34
CA SER A 131 -9.02 3.66 19.55
C SER A 131 -10.20 3.13 18.72
N LYS A 132 -9.96 2.24 17.76
CA LYS A 132 -10.93 1.70 16.79
C LYS A 132 -11.59 2.79 15.93
N GLN A 133 -11.00 3.97 15.87
CA GLN A 133 -11.41 5.05 15.00
C GLN A 133 -11.39 4.57 13.54
N LYS A 134 -12.39 4.97 12.75
CA LYS A 134 -12.52 4.55 11.35
C LYS A 134 -12.03 5.61 10.37
N GLU A 135 -12.15 6.86 10.75
CA GLU A 135 -11.86 8.02 9.92
C GLU A 135 -10.62 8.74 10.46
N CYS A 136 -9.73 9.15 9.58
CA CYS A 136 -8.54 9.94 9.91
C CYS A 136 -8.56 11.20 9.06
N ALA A 137 -8.56 12.37 9.69
CA ALA A 137 -8.46 13.64 8.97
C ALA A 137 -7.11 13.74 8.25
N LEU A 138 -7.02 14.51 7.15
CA LEU A 138 -5.77 14.64 6.39
C LEU A 138 -4.60 15.14 7.26
N ASP A 139 -4.83 16.15 8.10
CA ASP A 139 -3.77 16.72 8.95
C ASP A 139 -3.26 15.67 9.96
N GLU A 140 -4.18 14.95 10.59
CA GLU A 140 -3.85 13.84 11.49
C GLU A 140 -3.10 12.72 10.75
N PHE A 141 -3.55 12.38 9.53
CA PHE A 141 -2.91 11.38 8.67
C PHE A 141 -1.47 11.77 8.31
N SER A 142 -1.24 13.04 7.95
CA SER A 142 0.09 13.55 7.63
C SER A 142 1.01 13.49 8.85
N GLU A 143 0.54 13.95 10.01
CA GLU A 143 1.31 13.90 11.25
C GLU A 143 1.66 12.45 11.66
N LEU A 144 0.72 11.51 11.48
CA LEU A 144 0.94 10.09 11.73
C LEU A 144 2.00 9.49 10.80
N LEU A 145 1.96 9.85 9.51
CA LEU A 145 2.94 9.40 8.54
C LEU A 145 4.32 9.98 8.84
N ASP A 146 4.42 11.27 9.14
CA ASP A 146 5.69 11.93 9.45
C ASP A 146 6.35 11.30 10.69
N GLU A 147 5.59 11.12 11.78
CA GLU A 147 6.09 10.43 12.99
C GLU A 147 6.59 9.01 12.68
N PHE A 148 5.83 8.26 11.87
CA PHE A 148 6.20 6.91 11.47
C PHE A 148 7.47 6.87 10.62
N LEU A 149 7.58 7.77 9.64
CA LEU A 149 8.74 7.88 8.76
C LEU A 149 10.00 8.31 9.52
N ASP A 150 9.85 9.22 10.49
CA ASP A 150 10.93 9.64 11.38
C ASP A 150 11.41 8.48 12.27
N LEU A 151 10.48 7.73 12.86
CA LEU A 151 10.81 6.55 13.65
C LEU A 151 11.57 5.51 12.82
N PHE A 152 11.10 5.24 11.60
CA PHE A 152 11.77 4.32 10.69
C PHE A 152 13.17 4.84 10.32
N SER A 153 13.28 6.12 9.98
CA SER A 153 14.53 6.76 9.56
C SER A 153 15.60 6.73 10.65
N ALA A 154 15.20 6.89 11.92
CA ALA A 154 16.11 6.79 13.06
C ALA A 154 16.76 5.40 13.21
N SER A 155 16.12 4.34 12.71
CA SER A 155 16.56 2.95 12.94
C SER A 155 17.11 2.25 11.68
N TYR A 156 16.57 2.57 10.51
CA TYR A 156 16.82 1.82 9.27
C TYR A 156 17.25 2.70 8.09
N GLY A 157 17.10 4.03 8.16
CA GLY A 157 17.34 4.95 7.05
C GLY A 157 16.05 5.30 6.30
N PHE A 158 16.16 5.87 5.10
CA PHE A 158 15.00 6.46 4.42
C PHE A 158 13.98 5.41 3.96
N LEU A 159 12.68 5.70 4.19
CA LEU A 159 11.57 4.90 3.71
C LEU A 159 10.72 5.68 2.72
N ARG A 160 10.44 5.07 1.57
CA ARG A 160 9.42 5.51 0.62
C ARG A 160 8.26 4.53 0.65
N LEU A 161 7.08 5.02 0.97
CA LEU A 161 5.85 4.25 0.89
C LEU A 161 5.28 4.32 -0.53
N ILE A 162 4.86 3.19 -1.07
CA ILE A 162 4.15 3.09 -2.35
C ILE A 162 2.75 2.54 -2.07
N PHE A 163 1.74 3.41 -2.14
CA PHE A 163 0.35 2.99 -1.98
C PHE A 163 -0.19 2.37 -3.27
N LEU A 164 -0.53 1.08 -3.20
CA LEU A 164 -1.14 0.33 -4.29
C LEU A 164 -2.65 0.28 -4.02
N LEU A 165 -3.41 1.13 -4.71
CA LEU A 165 -4.86 1.24 -4.52
C LEU A 165 -5.58 0.27 -5.47
N ASP A 166 -6.23 -0.75 -4.93
CA ASP A 166 -7.03 -1.73 -5.68
C ASP A 166 -8.53 -1.45 -5.55
N GLU A 167 -9.31 -1.90 -6.54
CA GLU A 167 -10.76 -1.69 -6.64
C GLU A 167 -11.19 -0.22 -6.57
N ILE A 168 -10.39 0.67 -7.16
CA ILE A 168 -10.64 2.14 -7.22
C ILE A 168 -11.98 2.50 -7.87
N GLU A 169 -12.52 1.63 -8.73
CA GLU A 169 -13.80 1.84 -9.40
C GLU A 169 -14.96 2.06 -8.44
N VAL A 170 -14.89 1.54 -7.21
CA VAL A 170 -15.94 1.76 -6.19
C VAL A 170 -15.97 3.20 -5.66
N ALA A 171 -14.87 3.93 -5.81
CA ALA A 171 -14.74 5.32 -5.44
C ALA A 171 -15.07 6.26 -6.61
N LEU A 172 -14.85 5.86 -7.87
CA LEU A 172 -14.92 6.81 -9.01
C LEU A 172 -16.23 7.60 -9.13
N ASP A 173 -17.37 7.01 -8.73
CA ASP A 173 -18.70 7.65 -8.79
C ASP A 173 -19.09 8.41 -7.51
N LYS A 174 -18.15 8.64 -6.58
CA LYS A 174 -18.42 9.33 -5.31
C LYS A 174 -18.06 10.82 -5.39
N ASP A 175 -18.90 11.66 -4.79
CA ASP A 175 -18.75 13.12 -4.77
C ASP A 175 -17.44 13.58 -4.10
N TRP A 176 -16.85 12.75 -3.25
CA TRP A 176 -15.62 13.07 -2.52
C TRP A 176 -14.35 12.60 -3.22
N THR A 177 -14.44 11.90 -4.35
CA THR A 177 -13.28 11.24 -4.98
C THR A 177 -12.25 12.22 -5.50
N GLU A 178 -12.68 13.34 -6.07
CA GLU A 178 -11.78 14.41 -6.49
C GLU A 178 -11.02 14.99 -5.30
N ILE A 179 -11.71 15.20 -4.17
CA ILE A 179 -11.10 15.67 -2.92
C ILE A 179 -10.05 14.68 -2.45
N PHE A 180 -10.39 13.39 -2.39
CA PHE A 180 -9.45 12.34 -1.96
C PHE A 180 -8.18 12.30 -2.82
N PHE A 181 -8.29 12.30 -4.15
CA PHE A 181 -7.10 12.29 -5.02
C PHE A 181 -6.31 13.60 -4.97
N SER A 182 -6.98 14.74 -4.80
CA SER A 182 -6.30 16.02 -4.58
C SER A 182 -5.48 16.00 -3.30
N GLN A 183 -6.04 15.48 -2.20
CA GLN A 183 -5.36 15.35 -0.92
C GLN A 183 -4.22 14.33 -0.97
N LEU A 184 -4.40 13.18 -1.63
CA LEU A 184 -3.29 12.24 -1.85
C LEU A 184 -2.16 12.89 -2.65
N ARG A 185 -2.50 13.70 -3.64
CA ARG A 185 -1.51 14.42 -4.44
C ARG A 185 -0.74 15.42 -3.60
N SER A 186 -1.38 16.14 -2.68
CA SER A 186 -0.68 17.10 -1.81
C SER A 186 0.29 16.44 -0.83
N LEU A 187 0.21 15.13 -0.59
CA LEU A 187 1.18 14.39 0.23
C LEU A 187 2.46 14.00 -0.54
N ILE A 188 2.49 14.19 -1.86
CA ILE A 188 3.64 13.86 -2.71
C ILE A 188 4.51 15.10 -2.99
N TYR A 189 3.98 16.31 -2.82
CA TYR A 189 4.64 17.59 -3.11
C TYR A 189 4.95 18.38 -1.83
#